data_AF-A0A4Y2M4Y4-F1
#
_entry.id   AF-A0A4Y2M4Y4-F1
#
_cell.length_a   1.000
_cell.length_b   1.000
_cell.length_c   1.000
_cell.angle_alpha   90.00
_cell.angle_beta   90.00
_cell.angle_gamma   90.00
#
_symmetry.space_group_name_H-M   'P 1'
#
loop_
_entity.id
_entity.type
_entity.pdbx_description
1 polymer ?
#
loop_
_entity_poly.entity_id
_entity_poly.type
_entity_poly.pdbx_seq_one_letter_code
_entity_poly.pdbx_strand_id
1 'polypeptide(L)'
;MLKTFFSKFLLPSIVNSAKNLLDINYNEKAKQKSDSDLVIANSTSKIVATLKPEEKEVFFSTIRFYFSTVCGYMKCKFPFECDILLSADVPDINSIVDASFAR
;
A
#
# COMPACT_ATOMS: atom_id res chain seq x y z
N MET A 1 -7.13 -2.86 -2.27
CA MET A 1 -5.68 -3.11 -2.06
C MET A 1 -4.87 -1.81 -1.85
N LEU A 2 -4.85 -0.87 -2.82
CA LEU A 2 -4.08 0.39 -2.70
C LEU A 2 -4.50 1.28 -1.51
N LYS A 3 -5.82 1.44 -1.28
CA LYS A 3 -6.38 2.16 -0.12
C LYS A 3 -5.86 1.63 1.22
N THR A 4 -5.67 0.31 1.33
CA THR A 4 -5.14 -0.35 2.52
C THR A 4 -3.70 0.08 2.78
N PHE A 5 -2.86 0.15 1.75
CA PHE A 5 -1.49 0.66 1.88
C PHE A 5 -1.49 2.13 2.27
N PHE A 6 -2.29 2.97 1.62
CA PHE A 6 -2.42 4.38 2.00
C PHE A 6 -2.83 4.57 3.46
N SER A 7 -3.80 3.80 3.95
CA SER A 7 -4.25 3.92 5.34
C SER A 7 -3.17 3.61 6.40
N LYS A 8 -2.11 2.89 6.02
CA LYS A 8 -1.01 2.54 6.94
C LYS A 8 -0.06 3.72 7.20
N PHE A 9 0.20 4.57 6.19
CA PHE A 9 1.22 5.62 6.30
C PHE A 9 0.79 7.03 5.87
N LEU A 10 -0.38 7.20 5.25
CA LEU A 10 -0.95 8.51 4.91
C LEU A 10 -1.95 8.97 5.96
N LEU A 11 -2.11 10.29 6.08
CA LEU A 11 -3.12 10.90 6.94
C LEU A 11 -4.52 10.44 6.50
N PRO A 12 -5.40 10.05 7.44
CA PRO A 12 -6.76 9.61 7.11
C PRO A 12 -7.55 10.66 6.33
N SER A 13 -7.34 11.95 6.62
CA SER A 13 -7.96 13.07 5.92
C SER A 13 -7.66 13.06 4.42
N ILE A 14 -6.43 12.73 4.02
CA ILE A 14 -6.01 12.68 2.61
C ILE A 14 -6.65 11.48 1.90
N VAL A 15 -6.67 10.31 2.55
CA VAL A 15 -7.22 9.09 1.96
C VAL A 15 -8.75 9.16 1.82
N ASN A 16 -9.43 9.79 2.79
CA ASN A 16 -10.89 9.87 2.80
C ASN A 16 -11.45 11.01 1.93
N SER A 17 -10.68 12.08 1.71
CA SER A 17 -11.10 13.20 0.85
C SER A 17 -10.77 13.00 -0.63
N ALA A 18 -9.94 12.01 -0.97
CA ALA A 18 -9.55 11.74 -2.35
C ALA A 18 -10.72 11.21 -3.18
N LYS A 19 -11.05 11.92 -4.27
CA LYS A 19 -12.02 11.46 -5.27
C LYS A 19 -11.51 10.25 -6.05
N ASN A 20 -10.22 10.24 -6.37
CA ASN A 20 -9.51 9.12 -6.99
C ASN A 20 -8.23 8.84 -6.19
N LEU A 21 -8.01 7.58 -5.84
CA LEU A 21 -6.83 7.15 -5.08
C LEU A 21 -5.54 7.30 -5.90
N LEU A 22 -5.62 7.22 -7.23
CA LEU A 22 -4.46 7.34 -8.10
C LEU A 22 -3.90 8.77 -8.11
N ASP A 23 -4.70 9.78 -7.79
CA ASP A 23 -4.28 11.18 -7.78
C ASP A 23 -3.58 11.60 -6.48
N ILE A 24 -3.58 10.73 -5.46
CA ILE A 24 -2.91 11.02 -4.19
C ILE A 24 -1.40 11.09 -4.39
N ASN A 25 -0.81 12.24 -4.10
CA ASN A 25 0.64 12.38 -3.99
C ASN A 25 1.12 11.84 -2.63
N TYR A 26 1.40 10.55 -2.57
CA TYR A 26 1.85 9.86 -1.36
C TYR A 26 3.33 10.10 -1.01
N ASN A 27 4.11 10.72 -1.88
CA ASN A 27 5.52 11.06 -1.61
C ASN A 27 5.67 12.33 -0.77
N GLU A 28 4.60 13.11 -0.63
CA GLU A 28 4.62 14.37 0.10
C GLU A 28 4.56 14.11 1.62
N LYS A 29 5.62 14.50 2.34
CA LYS A 29 5.72 14.29 3.80
C LYS A 29 4.55 14.91 4.57
N ALA A 30 4.03 16.05 4.12
CA ALA A 30 2.88 16.72 4.74
C ALA A 30 1.57 15.90 4.66
N LYS A 31 1.48 14.94 3.73
CA LYS A 31 0.33 14.04 3.56
C LYS A 31 0.52 12.71 4.29
N GLN A 32 1.71 12.48 4.83
CA GLN A 32 2.07 11.28 5.56
C GLN A 32 1.82 11.44 7.05
N LYS A 33 1.63 10.32 7.72
CA LYS A 33 1.53 10.25 9.18
C LYS A 33 2.83 10.67 9.84
N SER A 34 2.71 11.21 11.05
CA SER A 34 3.86 11.45 11.94
C SER A 34 4.51 10.12 12.35
N ASP A 35 5.72 10.19 12.89
CA ASP A 35 6.44 8.99 13.38
C ASP A 35 5.67 8.22 14.45
N SER A 36 4.95 8.93 15.32
CA SER A 36 4.12 8.31 16.38
C SER A 36 2.86 7.65 15.84
N ASP A 37 2.36 8.10 14.69
CA ASP A 37 1.12 7.60 14.10
C ASP A 37 1.36 6.47 13.07
N LEU A 38 2.63 6.21 12.74
CA LEU A 38 2.99 5.08 11.88
C LEU A 38 2.73 3.76 12.60
N VAL A 39 1.95 2.89 11.96
CA VAL A 39 1.59 1.60 12.54
C VAL A 39 2.77 0.64 12.42
N ILE A 40 3.45 0.42 13.54
CA ILE A 40 4.50 -0.60 13.72
C ILE A 40 4.08 -1.63 14.76
N ALA A 41 4.63 -2.85 14.67
CA ALA A 41 4.32 -3.90 15.63
C ALA A 41 4.83 -3.54 17.03
N ASN A 42 4.15 -4.03 18.08
CA ASN A 42 4.51 -3.76 19.47
C ASN A 42 5.92 -4.24 19.84
N SER A 43 6.41 -5.31 19.19
CA SER A 43 7.80 -5.74 19.35
C SER A 43 8.78 -4.72 18.79
N THR A 44 8.48 -4.18 17.60
CA THR A 44 9.28 -3.16 16.92
C THR A 44 9.26 -1.84 17.67
N SER A 45 8.12 -1.41 18.23
CA SER A 45 8.03 -0.16 18.98
C SER A 45 8.94 -0.14 20.21
N LYS A 46 9.10 -1.28 20.90
CA LYS A 46 10.04 -1.43 22.02
C LYS A 46 11.49 -1.22 21.60
N ILE A 47 11.89 -1.76 20.44
CA ILE A 47 13.24 -1.58 19.90
C ILE A 47 13.44 -0.12 19.48
N VAL A 48 12.47 0.46 18.77
CA VAL A 48 12.54 1.85 18.32
C VAL A 48 12.65 2.79 19.51
N ALA A 49 12.00 2.51 20.65
CA ALA A 49 12.10 3.33 21.84
C ALA A 49 13.54 3.45 22.38
N THR A 50 14.36 2.40 22.25
CA THR A 50 15.75 2.37 22.71
C THR A 50 16.76 3.00 21.74
N LEU A 51 16.34 3.30 20.50
CA LEU A 51 17.20 3.89 19.48
C LEU A 51 17.51 5.36 19.77
N LYS A 52 18.68 5.81 19.29
CA LYS A 52 19.06 7.23 19.29
C LYS A 52 18.21 8.03 18.29
N PRO A 53 18.11 9.36 18.43
CA PRO A 53 17.31 10.19 17.53
C PRO A 53 17.65 10.00 16.04
N GLU A 54 18.93 9.92 15.69
CA GLU A 54 19.40 9.71 14.33
C GLU A 54 19.00 8.33 13.77
N GLU A 55 19.04 7.29 14.60
CA GLU A 55 18.63 5.93 14.22
C GLU A 55 17.11 5.83 14.04
N LYS A 56 16.34 6.55 14.87
CA LYS A 56 14.88 6.67 14.74
C LYS A 56 14.51 7.35 13.42
N GLU A 57 15.19 8.44 13.08
CA GLU A 57 14.96 9.16 11.83
C GLU A 57 15.20 8.25 10.62
N VAL A 58 16.31 7.51 10.61
CA VAL A 58 16.62 6.53 9.55
C VAL A 58 15.52 5.47 9.49
N PHE A 59 15.13 4.86 10.61
CA PHE A 59 14.11 3.82 10.67
C PHE A 59 12.77 4.29 10.07
N PHE A 60 12.24 5.42 10.52
CA PHE A 60 10.96 5.93 10.02
C PHE A 60 11.03 6.42 8.58
N SER A 61 12.19 6.93 8.14
CA SER A 61 12.42 7.28 6.74
C SER A 61 12.43 6.04 5.84
N THR A 62 13.05 4.95 6.26
CA THR A 62 13.06 3.67 5.54
C THR A 62 11.65 3.08 5.43
N ILE A 63 10.84 3.15 6.49
CA ILE A 63 9.44 2.70 6.45
C ILE A 63 8.64 3.49 5.40
N ARG A 64 8.77 4.82 5.39
CA ARG A 64 8.10 5.67 4.39
C ARG A 64 8.55 5.34 2.98
N PHE A 65 9.85 5.16 2.79
CA PHE A 65 10.42 4.79 1.50
C PHE A 65 9.86 3.45 0.99
N TYR A 66 9.75 2.45 1.88
CA TYR A 66 9.12 1.17 1.56
C TYR A 66 7.67 1.36 1.07
N PHE A 67 6.85 2.10 1.83
CA PHE A 67 5.46 2.33 1.47
C PHE A 67 5.30 3.10 0.15
N SER A 68 6.09 4.16 -0.06
CA SER A 68 6.09 4.92 -1.32
C SER A 68 6.49 4.04 -2.50
N THR A 69 7.50 3.19 -2.33
CA THR A 69 7.96 2.26 -3.38
C THR A 69 6.87 1.27 -3.75
N VAL A 70 6.21 0.65 -2.76
CA VAL A 70 5.10 -0.28 -3.00
C VAL A 70 3.93 0.42 -3.69
N CYS A 71 3.58 1.64 -3.26
CA CYS A 71 2.50 2.40 -3.90
C CYS A 71 2.84 2.77 -5.35
N GLY A 72 4.09 3.14 -5.64
CA GLY A 72 4.57 3.39 -7.00
C GLY A 72 4.51 2.15 -7.88
N TYR A 73 4.99 1.01 -7.38
CA TYR A 73 4.87 -0.26 -8.06
C TYR A 73 3.41 -0.59 -8.37
N MET A 74 2.52 -0.44 -7.37
CA MET A 74 1.10 -0.72 -7.53
C MET A 74 0.49 0.15 -8.63
N LYS A 75 0.70 1.47 -8.59
CA LYS A 75 0.18 2.38 -9.61
C LYS A 75 0.67 2.06 -11.02
N CYS A 76 1.91 1.60 -11.17
CA CYS A 76 2.48 1.31 -12.48
C CYS A 76 2.10 -0.07 -13.03
N LYS A 77 1.79 -1.05 -12.17
CA LYS A 77 1.63 -2.46 -12.57
C LYS A 77 0.21 -3.00 -12.43
N PHE A 78 -0.62 -2.39 -11.60
CA PHE A 78 -2.00 -2.85 -11.44
C PHE A 78 -2.94 -2.02 -12.31
N PRO A 79 -3.87 -2.67 -13.03
CA PRO A 79 -4.79 -2.01 -13.93
C PRO A 79 -5.96 -1.39 -13.15
N PHE A 80 -5.68 -0.43 -12.27
CA PHE A 80 -6.69 0.19 -11.40
C PHE A 80 -7.77 0.98 -12.17
N GLU A 81 -7.52 1.30 -13.44
CA GLU A 81 -8.45 2.03 -14.32
C GLU A 81 -9.12 1.13 -15.36
N CYS A 82 -8.81 -0.18 -15.38
CA CYS A 82 -9.40 -1.11 -16.34
C CYS A 82 -10.49 -1.94 -15.68
N ASP A 83 -11.74 -1.49 -15.81
CA ASP A 83 -12.92 -2.19 -15.27
C ASP A 83 -13.02 -3.63 -15.75
N ILE A 84 -12.59 -3.92 -16.99
CA ILE A 84 -12.60 -5.27 -17.58
C ILE A 84 -11.67 -6.22 -16.83
N LEU A 85 -10.46 -5.78 -16.46
CA LEU A 85 -9.49 -6.60 -15.73
C LEU A 85 -9.82 -6.70 -14.24
N LEU A 86 -10.55 -5.72 -13.69
CA LEU A 86 -11.07 -5.78 -12.32
C LEU A 86 -12.29 -6.70 -12.18
N SER A 87 -13.07 -6.83 -13.26
CA SER A 87 -14.28 -7.67 -13.33
C SER A 87 -14.02 -9.05 -13.92
N ALA A 88 -12.78 -9.34 -14.33
CA ALA A 88 -12.38 -10.65 -14.77
C ALA A 88 -12.32 -11.58 -13.55
N ASP A 89 -13.47 -12.14 -13.19
CA ASP A 89 -13.53 -13.34 -12.36
C ASP A 89 -12.62 -14.37 -13.03
N VAL A 90 -11.54 -14.73 -12.33
CA VAL A 90 -10.70 -15.86 -12.73
C VAL A 90 -11.63 -17.07 -12.71
N PRO A 91 -11.86 -17.75 -13.85
CA PRO A 91 -12.67 -18.96 -13.85
C PRO A 91 -12.07 -19.89 -12.82
N ASP A 92 -12.92 -20.40 -11.92
CA ASP A 92 -12.51 -21.29 -10.84
C ASP A 92 -11.60 -22.36 -11.43
N ILE A 93 -10.39 -22.53 -10.89
CA ILE A 93 -9.40 -23.46 -11.46
C ILE A 93 -9.95 -24.90 -11.48
N ASN A 94 -10.98 -25.17 -10.66
CA ASN A 94 -11.72 -26.41 -10.62
C ASN A 94 -12.68 -26.61 -11.81
N SER A 95 -13.05 -25.55 -12.55
CA SER A 95 -13.85 -25.66 -13.77
C SER A 95 -13.03 -26.03 -15.00
N ILE A 96 -11.70 -26.04 -14.90
CA ILE A 96 -10.79 -26.43 -16.00
C ILE A 96 -10.82 -27.96 -16.22
N VAL A 97 -11.29 -28.74 -15.24
CA VAL A 97 -11.28 -30.21 -15.30
C VAL A 97 -12.21 -30.76 -16.41
N ASP A 98 -13.20 -29.99 -16.86
CA ASP A 98 -14.16 -30.41 -17.89
C ASP A 98 -13.92 -29.77 -19.29
N ALA A 99 -12.84 -29.00 -19.46
CA ALA A 99 -12.51 -28.42 -20.76
C ALA A 99 -11.94 -29.48 -21.72
N SER A 100 -12.84 -30.20 -22.39
CA SER A 100 -12.52 -31.04 -23.54
C SER A 100 -12.12 -30.16 -24.74
N PHE A 101 -10.83 -30.11 -25.05
CA PHE A 101 -10.37 -29.67 -26.37
C PHE A 101 -10.57 -30.80 -27.37
N ALA A 102 -11.82 -31.04 -27.76
CA ALA A 102 -12.11 -31.86 -28.93
C ALA A 102 -11.61 -31.12 -30.18
N ARG A 103 -10.80 -31.84 -30.96
CA ARG A 103 -9.99 -31.42 -32.12
C ARG A 103 -10.72 -30.60 -33.18
#